data_AF-O66877-F1
#
_entry.id   AF-O66877-F1
#
_cell.length_a   1.000
_cell.length_b   1.000
_cell.length_c   1.000
_cell.angle_alpha   90.00
_cell.angle_beta   90.00
_cell.angle_gamma   90.00
#
_symmetry.space_group_name_H-M   'P 1'
#
loop_
_entity.id
_entity.type
_entity.pdbx_description
1 polymer ?
#
loop_
_entity_poly.entity_id
_entity_poly.type
_entity_poly.pdbx_seq_one_letter_code
_entity_poly.pdbx_strand_id
1 'polypeptide(L)'
;MKKKFAVIGSILALAPFALATNGDNMIGIGPASRGMGGIGTGMPVGPIDSIFRNPAWMSYFNTKRFFLSFGGILFMPNVKVSSKMFMDFEPRNSGGGGYFQTNGRVKSDADTFIVPEVGIVHKVN
;
A
#
# COMPACT_ATOMS: atom_id res chain seq x y z
N MET A 1 18.00 -33.24 -4.19
CA MET A 1 17.86 -31.75 -4.18
C MET A 1 16.69 -31.23 -5.02
N LYS A 2 16.48 -31.69 -6.26
CA LYS A 2 15.42 -31.18 -7.16
C LYS A 2 13.99 -31.21 -6.57
N LYS A 3 13.62 -32.26 -5.83
CA LYS A 3 12.29 -32.36 -5.17
C LYS A 3 12.06 -31.29 -4.10
N LYS A 4 13.10 -30.85 -3.37
CA LYS A 4 12.96 -29.82 -2.32
C LYS A 4 12.66 -28.44 -2.94
N PHE A 5 13.31 -28.10 -4.06
CA PHE A 5 13.01 -26.88 -4.80
C PHE A 5 11.59 -26.88 -5.39
N ALA A 6 11.13 -28.02 -5.91
CA ALA A 6 9.76 -28.13 -6.41
C ALA A 6 8.71 -27.87 -5.31
N VAL A 7 8.93 -28.40 -4.09
CA VAL A 7 8.04 -28.19 -2.95
C VAL A 7 8.07 -26.73 -2.45
N ILE A 8 9.25 -26.11 -2.38
CA ILE A 8 9.36 -24.68 -2.01
C ILE A 8 8.65 -23.81 -3.04
N GLY A 9 8.84 -24.09 -4.34
CA GLY A 9 8.19 -23.37 -5.42
C GLY A 9 6.66 -23.49 -5.38
N SER A 10 6.11 -24.67 -5.09
CA SER A 10 4.66 -24.86 -5.01
C SER A 10 4.03 -24.19 -3.78
N ILE A 11 4.74 -24.12 -2.64
CA ILE A 11 4.27 -23.38 -1.47
C ILE A 11 4.25 -21.87 -1.74
N LEU A 12 5.28 -21.33 -2.40
CA LEU A 12 5.31 -19.92 -2.80
C LEU A 12 4.21 -19.57 -3.81
N ALA A 13 3.88 -20.49 -4.72
CA ALA A 13 2.79 -20.31 -5.68
C ALA A 13 1.40 -20.27 -5.03
N LEU A 14 1.24 -20.85 -3.83
CA LEU A 14 0.00 -20.85 -3.05
C LEU A 14 -0.09 -19.67 -2.06
N ALA A 15 0.93 -18.81 -1.98
CA ALA A 15 0.90 -17.66 -1.07
C ALA A 15 -0.23 -16.70 -1.48
N PRO A 16 -1.14 -16.33 -0.56
CA PRO A 16 -2.25 -15.43 -0.89
C PRO A 16 -1.75 -14.03 -1.23
N PHE A 17 -2.06 -13.56 -2.45
CA PHE A 17 -1.79 -12.19 -2.87
C PHE A 17 -2.87 -11.26 -2.30
N ALA A 18 -2.47 -10.38 -1.37
CA ALA A 18 -3.35 -9.34 -0.87
C ALA A 18 -3.32 -8.12 -1.81
N LEU A 19 -4.24 -8.10 -2.77
CA LEU A 19 -4.38 -7.00 -3.75
C LEU A 19 -5.23 -5.86 -3.17
N ALA A 20 -4.69 -5.11 -2.22
CA ALA A 20 -5.35 -3.90 -1.71
C ALA A 20 -4.75 -2.64 -2.36
N THR A 21 -5.56 -1.89 -3.10
CA THR A 21 -5.14 -0.67 -3.80
C THR A 21 -5.46 0.56 -2.96
N ASN A 22 -4.44 1.18 -2.38
CA ASN A 22 -4.60 2.25 -1.41
C ASN A 22 -3.73 3.45 -1.77
N GLY A 23 -3.98 4.05 -2.94
CA GLY A 23 -3.33 5.29 -3.38
C GLY A 23 -1.81 5.35 -3.20
N ASP A 24 -1.28 6.57 -3.10
CA ASP A 24 0.11 6.86 -2.72
C ASP A 24 0.31 6.88 -1.19
N ASN A 25 -0.75 7.23 -0.44
CA ASN A 25 -0.71 7.26 1.01
C ASN A 25 -0.94 5.84 1.57
N MET A 26 0.16 5.13 1.83
CA MET A 26 0.14 3.72 2.23
C MET A 26 -0.70 3.51 3.50
N ILE A 27 -1.93 3.01 3.36
CA ILE A 27 -2.83 2.81 4.51
C ILE A 27 -2.35 1.72 5.47
N GLY A 28 -1.38 0.90 5.07
CA GLY A 28 -0.70 -0.07 5.91
C GLY A 28 0.71 -0.25 5.38
N ILE A 29 1.66 -0.63 6.25
CA ILE A 29 3.05 -0.75 5.83
C ILE A 29 3.27 -2.18 5.35
N GLY A 30 3.04 -3.16 6.24
CA GLY A 30 3.14 -4.57 5.86
C GLY A 30 2.05 -5.04 4.91
N PRO A 31 2.29 -6.08 4.09
CA PRO A 31 1.30 -6.62 3.15
C PRO A 31 0.06 -7.15 3.88
N ALA A 32 0.21 -7.70 5.09
CA ALA A 32 -0.92 -8.11 5.92
C ALA A 32 -1.78 -6.91 6.34
N SER A 33 -1.17 -5.86 6.92
CA SER A 33 -1.87 -4.65 7.33
C SER A 33 -2.54 -3.94 6.16
N ARG A 34 -1.81 -3.79 5.05
CA ARG A 34 -2.28 -3.13 3.84
C ARG A 34 -3.42 -3.93 3.19
N GLY A 35 -3.30 -5.25 3.15
CA GLY A 35 -4.33 -6.18 2.69
C GLY A 35 -5.63 -6.12 3.49
N MET A 36 -5.54 -5.77 4.78
CA MET A 36 -6.69 -5.62 5.68
C MET A 36 -7.21 -4.18 5.79
N GLY A 37 -6.88 -3.30 4.84
CA GLY A 37 -7.38 -1.92 4.89
C GLY A 37 -6.65 -1.04 5.90
N GLY A 38 -5.42 -1.41 6.30
CA GLY A 38 -4.61 -0.55 7.15
C GLY A 38 -4.93 -0.64 8.63
N ILE A 39 -5.34 -1.80 9.14
CA ILE A 39 -5.71 -1.95 10.56
C ILE A 39 -4.52 -2.02 11.51
N GLY A 40 -3.27 -1.97 11.02
CA GLY A 40 -2.07 -2.11 11.85
C GLY A 40 -1.89 -1.08 12.97
N THR A 41 -2.66 0.02 12.94
CA THR A 41 -2.75 0.96 14.06
C THR A 41 -3.52 0.37 15.24
N GLY A 42 -4.61 -0.37 14.97
CA GLY A 42 -5.54 -0.91 15.95
C GLY A 42 -5.36 -2.40 16.25
N MET A 43 -4.52 -3.12 15.52
CA MET A 43 -4.25 -4.53 15.74
C MET A 43 -2.77 -4.87 15.46
N PRO A 44 -2.10 -5.70 16.29
CA PRO A 44 -0.72 -6.10 16.10
C PRO A 44 -0.60 -7.15 15.00
N VAL A 45 -0.59 -6.68 13.75
CA VAL A 45 -0.56 -7.53 12.54
C VAL A 45 0.85 -7.98 12.13
N GLY A 46 1.89 -7.41 12.75
CA GLY A 46 3.26 -7.86 12.58
C GLY A 46 4.30 -6.87 13.11
N PRO A 47 5.58 -7.27 13.16
CA PRO A 47 6.69 -6.44 13.62
C PRO A 47 6.80 -5.11 12.88
N ILE A 48 6.61 -5.11 11.55
CA ILE A 48 6.74 -3.93 10.68
C ILE A 48 5.69 -2.87 11.05
N ASP A 49 4.40 -3.23 11.08
CA ASP A 49 3.34 -2.30 11.48
C ASP A 49 3.45 -1.87 12.96
N SER A 50 4.04 -2.71 13.81
CA SER A 50 4.27 -2.31 15.20
C SER A 50 5.30 -1.19 15.28
N ILE A 51 6.38 -1.25 14.50
CA ILE A 51 7.40 -0.20 14.51
C ILE A 51 6.86 1.11 13.90
N PHE A 52 6.21 1.02 12.74
CA PHE A 52 5.91 2.21 11.95
C PHE A 52 4.47 2.73 12.07
N ARG A 53 3.54 1.93 12.61
CA ARG A 53 2.11 2.27 12.69
C ARG A 53 1.65 2.48 14.13
N ASN A 54 2.03 1.61 15.06
CA ASN A 54 1.77 1.80 16.49
C ASN A 54 2.81 1.07 17.36
N PRO A 55 3.84 1.80 17.85
CA PRO A 55 4.92 1.25 18.69
C PRO A 55 4.46 0.55 19.96
N ALA A 56 3.28 0.88 20.50
CA ALA A 56 2.74 0.21 21.67
C ALA A 56 2.52 -1.29 21.42
N TRP A 57 2.30 -1.70 20.17
CA TRP A 57 2.18 -3.12 19.79
C TRP A 57 3.46 -3.91 19.96
N MET A 58 4.64 -3.28 20.11
CA MET A 58 5.86 -4.02 20.46
C MET A 58 5.68 -4.84 21.75
N SER A 59 4.85 -4.34 22.68
CA SER A 59 4.47 -5.05 23.91
C SER A 59 3.53 -6.25 23.69
N TYR A 60 3.04 -6.49 22.47
CA TYR A 60 2.31 -7.71 22.14
C TYR A 60 3.26 -8.87 21.82
N PHE A 61 4.46 -8.57 21.31
CA PHE A 61 5.45 -9.55 20.88
C PHE A 61 6.27 -10.12 22.06
N ASN A 62 5.75 -10.06 23.28
CA ASN A 62 6.46 -10.45 24.50
C ASN A 62 6.63 -11.96 24.65
N THR A 63 5.86 -12.75 23.89
CA THR A 63 5.82 -14.21 24.00
C THR A 63 7.01 -14.89 23.33
N LYS A 64 7.70 -14.23 22.39
CA LYS A 64 8.96 -14.72 21.81
C LYS A 64 10.01 -13.61 21.83
N ARG A 65 11.26 -13.96 22.17
CA ARG A 65 12.38 -13.00 22.25
C ARG A 65 12.67 -12.25 20.95
N PHE A 66 12.28 -12.83 19.82
CA PHE A 66 12.63 -12.35 18.49
C PHE A 66 11.51 -12.64 17.50
N PHE A 67 11.04 -11.58 16.83
CA PHE A 67 10.16 -11.66 15.68
C PHE A 67 10.82 -10.98 14.49
N LEU A 68 10.91 -11.72 13.39
CA LEU A 68 11.35 -11.23 12.09
C LEU A 68 10.18 -11.27 11.12
N SER A 69 9.99 -10.19 10.38
CA SER A 69 9.09 -10.14 9.25
C SER A 69 9.85 -9.56 8.06
N PHE A 70 9.69 -10.22 6.91
CA PHE A 70 10.25 -9.78 5.64
C PHE A 70 9.13 -9.82 4.62
N GLY A 71 9.03 -8.78 3.81
CA GLY A 71 7.99 -8.63 2.82
C GLY A 71 8.37 -7.62 1.76
N GLY A 72 7.42 -7.36 0.87
CA GLY A 72 7.54 -6.31 -0.10
C GLY A 72 6.20 -6.03 -0.76
N ILE A 73 6.06 -4.82 -1.28
CA ILE A 73 4.90 -4.40 -2.05
C ILE A 73 5.32 -4.16 -3.49
N LEU A 74 4.54 -4.73 -4.40
CA LEU A 74 4.55 -4.37 -5.80
C LEU A 74 3.46 -3.30 -6.02
N PHE A 75 3.86 -2.04 -6.13
CA PHE A 75 2.94 -0.92 -6.33
C PHE A 75 2.90 -0.54 -7.81
N MET A 76 1.75 -0.76 -8.46
CA MET A 76 1.58 -0.53 -9.90
C MET A 76 0.44 0.46 -10.16
N PRO A 77 0.68 1.78 -10.02
CA PRO A 77 -0.38 2.77 -10.17
C PRO A 77 -0.83 2.93 -11.62
N ASN A 78 -2.13 3.14 -11.84
CA ASN A 78 -2.68 3.53 -13.16
C ASN A 78 -3.44 4.85 -13.03
N VAL A 79 -2.69 5.95 -13.11
CA VAL A 79 -3.25 7.30 -12.94
C VAL A 79 -3.58 7.90 -14.29
N LYS A 80 -4.84 8.33 -14.44
CA LYS A 80 -5.34 9.00 -15.64
C LYS A 80 -6.00 10.30 -15.22
N VAL A 81 -5.55 11.41 -15.80
CA VAL A 81 -6.16 12.72 -15.58
C VAL A 81 -6.90 13.12 -16.85
N SER A 82 -8.13 13.61 -16.69
CA SER A 82 -8.92 14.24 -17.76
C SER A 82 -9.35 15.60 -17.28
N SER A 83 -9.01 16.66 -18.02
CA SER A 83 -9.37 18.03 -17.66
C SER A 83 -10.56 18.52 -18.48
N LYS A 84 -11.53 19.15 -17.79
CA LYS A 84 -12.56 19.98 -18.39
C LYS A 84 -12.27 21.41 -17.95
N MET A 85 -12.20 22.33 -18.90
CA MET A 85 -12.03 23.74 -18.58
C MET A 85 -13.41 24.36 -18.44
N PHE A 86 -13.68 24.97 -17.29
CA PHE A 86 -14.84 25.83 -17.12
C PHE A 86 -14.45 27.23 -17.58
N MET A 87 -15.15 27.76 -18.58
CA MET A 87 -15.00 29.14 -19.03
C MET A 87 -16.21 29.91 -18.53
N ASP A 88 -15.98 30.91 -17.68
CA ASP A 88 -17.00 31.86 -17.25
C ASP A 88 -17.09 32.99 -18.29
N PHE A 89 -18.20 33.08 -19.01
CA PHE A 89 -18.40 34.10 -20.05
C PHE A 89 -18.96 35.41 -19.47
N GLU A 90 -19.38 35.41 -18.20
CA GLU A 90 -20.09 36.53 -17.61
C GLU A 90 -19.67 36.73 -16.13
N PRO A 91 -18.49 37.33 -15.87
CA PRO A 91 -17.84 37.32 -14.55
C PRO A 91 -18.61 38.04 -13.43
N ARG A 92 -19.77 38.63 -13.71
CA ARG A 92 -20.62 39.34 -12.73
C ARG A 92 -21.89 38.57 -12.33
N ASN A 93 -22.18 37.42 -12.95
CA ASN A 93 -23.33 36.58 -12.59
C ASN A 93 -22.90 35.11 -12.51
N SER A 94 -23.12 34.48 -11.35
CA SER A 94 -22.65 33.13 -10.96
C SER A 94 -23.18 31.95 -11.79
N GLY A 95 -23.78 32.19 -12.97
CA GLY A 95 -24.42 31.17 -13.80
C GLY A 95 -24.05 31.21 -15.29
N GLY A 96 -23.20 32.14 -15.73
CA GLY A 96 -22.91 32.39 -17.15
C GLY A 96 -21.76 31.58 -17.77
N GLY A 97 -21.32 30.49 -17.14
CA GLY A 97 -20.16 29.71 -17.60
C GLY A 97 -20.51 28.34 -18.18
N GLY A 98 -19.68 27.88 -19.12
CA GLY A 98 -19.80 26.57 -19.77
C GLY A 98 -18.56 25.71 -19.55
N TYR A 99 -18.76 24.41 -19.31
CA TYR A 99 -17.67 23.44 -19.32
C TYR A 99 -17.31 23.08 -20.76
N PHE A 100 -16.16 23.56 -21.24
CA PHE A 100 -15.56 23.09 -22.47
C PHE A 100 -14.75 21.82 -22.19
N GLN A 101 -15.15 20.74 -22.84
CA GLN A 101 -14.44 19.48 -22.79
C GLN A 101 -13.13 19.62 -23.56
N THR A 102 -12.01 19.61 -22.84
CA THR A 102 -10.69 19.56 -23.47
C THR A 102 -10.35 18.11 -23.82
N ASN A 103 -9.61 17.88 -24.89
CA ASN A 103 -9.09 16.55 -25.23
C ASN A 103 -7.85 16.17 -24.39
N GLY A 104 -7.54 16.93 -23.32
CA GLY A 104 -6.40 16.67 -22.44
C GLY A 104 -6.62 15.45 -21.57
N ARG A 105 -6.40 14.24 -22.11
CA ARG A 105 -6.13 13.03 -21.33
C ARG A 105 -4.63 12.80 -21.28
N VAL A 106 -4.08 12.83 -20.08
CA VAL A 106 -2.69 12.46 -19.82
C VAL A 106 -2.70 11.24 -18.90
N LYS A 107 -2.01 10.19 -19.32
CA LYS A 107 -1.70 9.05 -18.45
C LYS A 107 -0.38 9.35 -17.77
N SER A 108 -0.26 8.95 -16.50
CA SER A 108 1.02 8.98 -15.80
C SER A 108 1.98 7.95 -16.40
N ASP A 109 3.27 8.30 -16.45
CA ASP A 109 4.38 7.40 -16.81
C ASP A 109 4.82 6.51 -15.62
N ALA A 110 4.20 6.67 -14.45
CA ALA A 110 4.43 5.84 -13.29
C ALA A 110 3.83 4.44 -13.52
N ASP A 111 4.68 3.42 -13.68
CA ASP A 111 4.27 2.04 -13.96
C ASP A 111 4.37 1.13 -12.72
N THR A 112 5.59 0.80 -12.29
CA THR A 112 5.81 -0.21 -11.24
C THR A 112 6.89 0.22 -10.27
N PHE A 113 6.59 0.11 -8.97
CA PHE A 113 7.51 0.36 -7.87
C PHE A 113 7.58 -0.87 -6.97
N ILE A 114 8.80 -1.28 -6.63
CA ILE A 114 9.04 -2.35 -5.66
C ILE A 114 9.45 -1.71 -4.35
N VAL A 115 8.69 -1.96 -3.29
CA VAL A 115 8.95 -1.44 -1.95
C VAL A 115 9.27 -2.62 -1.04
N PRO A 116 10.55 -2.95 -0.81
CA PRO A 116 10.94 -4.00 0.13
C PRO A 116 10.76 -3.53 1.57
N GLU A 117 10.50 -4.48 2.47
CA GLU A 117 10.38 -4.19 3.90
C GLU A 117 10.91 -5.33 4.76
N VAL A 118 11.55 -4.95 5.86
CA VAL A 118 12.05 -5.86 6.89
C VAL A 118 11.79 -5.24 8.26
N GLY A 119 11.24 -6.03 9.17
CA GLY A 119 10.96 -5.61 10.53
C GLY A 119 11.47 -6.62 11.53
N ILE A 120 12.18 -6.12 12.54
CA ILE A 120 12.72 -6.92 13.63
C ILE A 120 12.20 -6.32 14.93
N VAL A 121 11.49 -7.13 15.71
CA VAL A 121 11.12 -6.78 17.09
C VAL A 121 11.83 -7.75 18.01
N HIS A 122 12.61 -7.19 18.93
CA HIS A 122 13.35 -7.93 19.94
C HIS A 122 12.93 -7.43 21.32
N LYS A 123 12.57 -8.36 22.21
CA LYS A 123 12.23 -8.04 23.60
C LYS A 123 13.50 -7.76 24.39
N VAL A 124 13.60 -6.54 24.93
CA VAL A 124 14.58 -6.17 25.94
C VAL A 124 13.93 -6.41 27.31
N ASN A 125 14.39 -7.44 28.03
CA ASN A 125 13.88 -7.96 29.34
C ASN A 125 12.57 -8.74 29.30
#